data_AF-A0A3C1DN69-F1
#
_entry.id   AF-A0A3C1DN69-F1
#
_cell.length_a   1.000
_cell.length_b   1.000
_cell.length_c   1.000
_cell.angle_alpha   90.00
_cell.angle_beta   90.00
_cell.angle_gamma   90.00
#
_symmetry.space_group_name_H-M   'P 1'
#
loop_
_entity.id
_entity.type
_entity.pdbx_description
1 polymer ?
#
loop_
_entity_poly.entity_id
_entity_poly.type
_entity_poly.pdbx_seq_one_letter_code
_entity_poly.pdbx_strand_id
1 'polypeptide(L)'
;MTNIQKCASGVLILAVAVALWPAHTAAQGCASANPGAGWVCINGGWLPPGHPGIPTAPPTPIPPTAPPMPSSTLAYGPGFPMGEIVEFVPPLRLAPSYFPDLLVNGQYQPGRQRLTVTGAGKVFRPVPTPGYTGPLVIIESLGSMTVPLLNSTATFVVQDLTIQGLDPSQPCIQVQAHSVVLERVVTADCAGVDVRRAVDVQIIDSLFARGTRGLWLRGEGPSGLDGPNSVTHTRIASTRFEGFIGPEVILVSHGLGIVFDRVVVQGNHGAALRVQRSADWPSARIEGIVVRDTWMEANGGGIIDPLGVVRVEGVTGTW
;
A
#
# COMPACT_ATOMS: atom_id res chain seq x y z
N MET A 1 53.66 28.82 -38.26
CA MET A 1 53.08 29.70 -37.24
C MET A 1 52.25 28.84 -36.30
N THR A 2 52.89 28.37 -35.24
CA THR A 2 52.37 27.46 -34.21
C THR A 2 51.75 28.28 -33.10
N ASN A 3 50.47 28.03 -32.77
CA ASN A 3 49.79 28.67 -31.63
C ASN A 3 49.66 27.67 -30.49
N ILE A 4 50.43 27.90 -29.43
CA ILE A 4 50.38 27.19 -28.14
C ILE A 4 49.41 27.95 -27.25
N GLN A 5 48.27 27.34 -26.94
CA GLN A 5 47.26 27.88 -26.04
C GLN A 5 47.62 27.50 -24.60
N LYS A 6 47.88 28.50 -23.76
CA LYS A 6 48.20 28.38 -22.33
C LYS A 6 47.00 27.89 -21.53
N CYS A 7 47.16 26.78 -20.80
CA CYS A 7 46.30 26.45 -19.67
C CYS A 7 46.79 27.24 -18.44
N ALA A 8 45.95 28.13 -17.91
CA ALA A 8 46.19 28.81 -16.65
C ALA A 8 45.66 27.94 -15.49
N SER A 9 46.53 27.69 -14.52
CA SER A 9 46.24 26.98 -13.28
C SER A 9 45.31 27.81 -12.37
N GLY A 10 44.13 27.27 -12.08
CA GLY A 10 43.22 27.79 -11.06
C GLY A 10 43.53 27.16 -9.69
N VAL A 11 43.88 28.02 -8.73
CA VAL A 11 44.10 27.67 -7.32
C VAL A 11 42.76 27.34 -6.65
N LEU A 12 42.66 26.13 -6.09
CA LEU A 12 41.49 25.68 -5.32
C LEU A 12 41.68 26.09 -3.84
N ILE A 13 40.89 27.06 -3.36
CA ILE A 13 40.84 27.42 -1.94
C ILE A 13 39.73 26.59 -1.28
N LEU A 14 40.12 25.66 -0.42
CA LEU A 14 39.20 24.88 0.43
C LEU A 14 38.83 25.74 1.65
N ALA A 15 37.62 26.31 1.68
CA ALA A 15 37.07 26.94 2.87
C ALA A 15 36.30 25.89 3.70
N VAL A 16 36.87 25.48 4.83
CA VAL A 16 36.18 24.63 5.82
C VAL A 16 35.30 25.55 6.67
N ALA A 17 33.99 25.51 6.42
CA ALA A 17 33.00 26.17 7.27
C ALA A 17 32.68 25.27 8.47
N VAL A 18 33.17 25.65 9.65
CA VAL A 18 32.75 25.06 10.93
C VAL A 18 31.40 25.67 11.30
N ALA A 19 30.32 24.93 11.05
CA ALA A 19 28.98 25.31 11.49
C ALA A 19 28.78 24.90 12.97
N LEU A 20 28.72 25.89 13.86
CA LEU A 20 28.23 25.72 15.22
C LEU A 20 26.69 25.66 15.18
N TRP A 21 26.12 24.46 15.33
CA TRP A 21 24.68 24.29 15.48
C TRP A 21 24.24 24.52 16.93
N PRO A 22 23.13 25.25 17.17
CA PRO A 22 22.56 25.39 18.50
C PRO A 22 22.02 24.03 19.00
N ALA A 23 22.27 23.74 20.28
CA ALA A 23 21.78 22.56 20.96
C ALA A 23 20.25 22.47 20.86
N HIS A 24 19.77 21.40 20.25
CA HIS A 24 18.37 21.01 20.31
C HIS A 24 18.01 20.69 21.77
N THR A 25 17.14 21.48 22.38
CA THR A 25 16.34 21.06 23.54
C THR A 25 15.32 20.03 23.06
N ALA A 26 15.80 18.83 22.75
CA ALA A 26 14.95 17.68 22.52
C ALA A 26 14.13 17.45 23.78
N ALA A 27 12.80 17.43 23.65
CA ALA A 27 11.95 16.79 24.64
C ALA A 27 12.54 15.40 24.89
N GLN A 28 12.95 15.11 26.12
CA GLN A 28 13.63 13.88 26.51
C GLN A 28 12.68 12.68 26.37
N GLY A 29 12.44 12.24 25.13
CA GLY A 29 11.94 10.91 24.84
C GLY A 29 13.01 9.87 25.18
N CYS A 30 12.58 8.64 25.41
CA CYS A 30 13.49 7.54 25.67
C CYS A 30 14.38 7.30 24.45
N ALA A 31 15.68 7.08 24.70
CA ALA A 31 16.68 6.98 23.64
C ALA A 31 16.53 5.74 22.74
N SER A 32 15.79 4.72 23.20
CA SER A 32 15.52 3.49 22.46
C SER A 32 14.04 3.33 22.11
N ALA A 33 13.75 2.47 21.12
CA ALA A 33 12.39 2.06 20.79
C ALA A 33 11.68 1.41 22.00
N ASN A 34 10.34 1.50 22.00
CA ASN A 34 9.50 0.92 23.05
C ASN A 34 9.68 -0.62 23.10
N PRO A 35 10.03 -1.23 24.25
CA PRO A 35 10.23 -2.67 24.37
C PRO A 35 8.96 -3.52 24.19
N GLY A 36 7.77 -2.96 24.41
CA GLY A 36 6.51 -3.69 24.29
C GLY A 36 5.29 -2.97 24.84
N ALA A 37 4.12 -3.60 24.72
CA ALA A 37 2.88 -3.05 25.23
C ALA A 37 2.93 -2.80 26.75
N GLY A 38 2.48 -1.62 27.18
CA GLY A 38 2.40 -1.23 28.58
C GLY A 38 3.69 -0.66 29.20
N TRP A 39 4.79 -0.57 28.44
CA TRP A 39 6.00 0.13 28.90
C TRP A 39 5.81 1.64 28.86
N VAL A 40 6.33 2.33 29.88
CA VAL A 40 6.23 3.80 30.01
C VAL A 40 7.62 4.41 29.99
N CYS A 41 7.79 5.49 29.22
CA CYS A 41 9.03 6.25 29.19
C CYS A 41 9.05 7.31 30.30
N ILE A 42 9.99 7.21 31.24
CA ILE A 42 10.17 8.17 32.34
C ILE A 42 11.65 8.52 32.46
N ASN A 43 11.99 9.82 32.41
CA ASN A 43 13.36 10.34 32.51
C ASN A 43 14.37 9.67 31.55
N GLY A 44 13.93 9.37 30.32
CA GLY A 44 14.77 8.74 29.29
C GLY A 44 14.93 7.22 29.42
N GLY A 45 14.35 6.58 30.44
CA GLY A 45 14.35 5.13 30.64
C GLY A 45 12.97 4.49 30.46
N TRP A 46 12.94 3.28 29.90
CA TRP A 46 11.73 2.48 29.78
C TRP A 46 11.48 1.71 31.08
N LEU A 47 10.27 1.84 31.64
CA LEU A 47 9.83 1.10 32.83
C LEU A 47 8.77 0.06 32.46
N PRO A 48 8.88 -1.19 32.96
CA PRO A 48 7.91 -2.24 32.67
C PRO A 48 6.59 -2.02 33.39
N PRO A 49 5.48 -2.62 32.91
CA PRO A 49 4.20 -2.61 33.61
C PRO A 49 4.33 -3.05 35.08
N GLY A 50 3.74 -2.30 36.01
CA GLY A 50 3.80 -2.59 37.45
C GLY A 50 5.05 -2.12 38.17
N HIS A 51 5.98 -1.43 37.50
CA HIS A 51 7.16 -0.84 38.14
C HIS A 51 6.75 0.23 39.17
N PRO A 52 7.30 0.23 40.41
CA PRO A 52 6.92 1.16 41.48
C PRO A 52 7.11 2.65 41.14
N GLY A 53 7.97 2.95 40.16
CA GLY A 53 8.21 4.30 39.64
C GLY A 53 7.18 4.80 38.63
N ILE A 54 6.19 3.99 38.25
CA ILE A 54 5.07 4.44 37.42
C ILE A 54 4.02 5.02 38.37
N PRO A 55 3.65 6.32 38.25
CA PRO A 55 2.57 6.88 39.04
C PRO A 55 1.31 6.05 38.79
N THR A 56 0.79 5.41 39.84
CA THR A 56 -0.52 4.74 39.78
C THR A 56 -1.52 5.78 39.31
N ALA A 57 -2.02 5.61 38.09
CA ALA A 57 -3.07 6.47 37.58
C ALA A 57 -4.23 6.44 38.58
N PRO A 58 -4.84 7.59 38.90
CA PRO A 58 -6.06 7.62 39.69
C PRO A 58 -7.07 6.64 39.10
N PRO A 59 -7.84 5.91 39.92
CA PRO A 59 -8.86 5.00 39.41
C PRO A 59 -9.74 5.78 38.43
N THR A 60 -9.78 5.33 37.18
CA THR A 60 -10.55 5.99 36.14
C THR A 60 -12.01 5.97 36.58
N PRO A 61 -12.72 7.11 36.62
CA PRO A 61 -14.14 7.12 36.97
C PRO A 61 -14.88 6.18 36.02
N ILE A 62 -15.64 5.26 36.59
CA ILE A 62 -16.46 4.31 35.82
C ILE A 62 -17.44 5.15 34.99
N PRO A 63 -17.43 5.04 33.66
CA PRO A 63 -18.40 5.75 32.83
C PRO A 63 -19.82 5.32 33.23
N PRO A 64 -20.79 6.25 33.30
CA PRO A 64 -22.18 5.87 33.54
C PRO A 64 -22.64 4.89 32.47
N THR A 65 -23.28 3.80 32.90
CA THR A 65 -23.85 2.77 32.04
C THR A 65 -24.75 3.41 31.00
N ALA A 66 -24.39 3.29 29.73
CA ALA A 66 -25.22 3.81 28.64
C ALA A 66 -26.60 3.12 28.67
N PRO A 67 -27.70 3.86 28.39
CA PRO A 67 -29.02 3.27 28.30
C PRO A 67 -29.08 2.19 27.21
N PRO A 68 -29.93 1.16 27.36
CA PRO A 68 -30.08 0.10 26.38
C PRO A 68 -30.49 0.69 25.03
N MET A 69 -29.71 0.36 24.00
CA MET A 69 -29.96 0.81 22.63
C MET A 69 -31.26 0.17 22.12
N PRO A 70 -32.18 0.92 21.47
CA PRO A 70 -33.39 0.34 20.90
C PRO A 70 -33.01 -0.68 19.81
N SER A 71 -33.62 -1.87 19.88
CA SER A 71 -33.45 -2.91 18.87
C SER A 71 -34.05 -2.45 17.55
N SER A 72 -33.21 -1.96 16.64
CA SER A 72 -33.61 -1.69 15.26
C SER A 72 -33.79 -3.03 14.53
N THR A 73 -35.05 -3.45 14.40
CA THR A 73 -35.42 -4.56 13.52
C THR A 73 -35.44 -4.01 12.09
N LEU A 74 -34.40 -4.32 11.31
CA LEU A 74 -34.40 -4.03 9.87
C LEU A 74 -35.39 -4.99 9.19
N ALA A 75 -36.52 -4.43 8.76
CA ALA A 75 -37.48 -5.14 7.91
C ALA A 75 -36.86 -5.33 6.52
N TYR A 76 -36.60 -6.58 6.16
CA TYR A 76 -36.15 -7.01 4.84
C TYR A 76 -37.34 -6.95 3.86
N GLY A 77 -37.33 -5.98 2.95
CA GLY A 77 -38.28 -5.92 1.83
C GLY A 77 -37.75 -6.69 0.61
N PRO A 78 -38.54 -7.58 -0.02
CA PRO A 78 -38.11 -8.27 -1.23
C PRO A 78 -38.17 -7.33 -2.44
N GLY A 79 -37.02 -6.94 -3.01
CA GLY A 79 -37.07 -6.14 -4.25
C GLY A 79 -35.81 -5.48 -4.82
N PHE A 80 -34.59 -5.73 -4.34
CA PHE A 80 -33.39 -5.07 -4.93
C PHE A 80 -32.41 -6.08 -5.56
N PRO A 81 -32.04 -5.93 -6.86
CA PRO A 81 -30.95 -6.69 -7.45
C PRO A 81 -29.60 -5.95 -7.38
N MET A 82 -28.53 -6.76 -7.24
CA MET A 82 -27.09 -6.51 -7.48
C MET A 82 -26.34 -5.53 -6.55
N GLY A 83 -25.49 -6.09 -5.69
CA GLY A 83 -24.43 -5.40 -4.95
C GLY A 83 -24.55 -5.51 -3.43
N GLU A 84 -24.31 -6.69 -2.85
CA GLU A 84 -24.25 -6.85 -1.39
C GLU A 84 -22.90 -6.30 -0.87
N ILE A 85 -22.93 -5.13 -0.23
CA ILE A 85 -21.80 -4.60 0.53
C ILE A 85 -21.78 -5.34 1.86
N VAL A 86 -20.73 -6.13 2.11
CA VAL A 86 -20.51 -6.75 3.42
C VAL A 86 -19.61 -5.84 4.24
N GLU A 87 -20.22 -5.05 5.12
CA GLU A 87 -19.53 -4.17 6.05
C GLU A 87 -19.23 -4.94 7.35
N PHE A 88 -17.94 -5.12 7.67
CA PHE A 88 -17.52 -5.79 8.91
C PHE A 88 -17.09 -4.75 9.94
N VAL A 89 -17.80 -4.69 11.07
CA VAL A 89 -17.42 -3.90 12.25
C VAL A 89 -16.95 -4.86 13.35
N PRO A 90 -15.65 -4.88 13.70
CA PRO A 90 -15.17 -5.59 14.88
C PRO A 90 -15.67 -4.95 16.20
N PRO A 91 -15.97 -5.72 17.27
CA PRO A 91 -15.99 -7.18 17.36
C PRO A 91 -17.43 -7.71 17.26
N LEU A 92 -17.87 -8.13 16.08
CA LEU A 92 -19.16 -8.81 15.93
C LEU A 92 -19.05 -10.25 16.46
N ARG A 93 -19.82 -10.57 17.50
CA ARG A 93 -20.11 -11.95 17.91
C ARG A 93 -21.02 -12.57 16.86
N LEU A 94 -20.48 -13.46 16.04
CA LEU A 94 -21.29 -14.34 15.20
C LEU A 94 -21.71 -15.56 16.02
N ALA A 95 -22.99 -15.95 15.89
CA ALA A 95 -23.55 -17.09 16.59
C ALA A 95 -22.85 -18.41 16.17
N PRO A 96 -22.71 -19.38 17.10
CA PRO A 96 -21.93 -20.59 16.87
C PRO A 96 -22.75 -21.60 16.06
N SER A 97 -22.51 -21.64 14.76
CA SER A 97 -22.82 -22.83 13.96
C SER A 97 -21.90 -22.85 12.73
N TYR A 98 -21.10 -23.91 12.66
CA TYR A 98 -19.96 -24.19 11.77
C TYR A 98 -18.59 -23.70 12.27
N PHE A 99 -17.79 -24.71 12.64
CA PHE A 99 -16.41 -24.76 13.16
C PHE A 99 -16.26 -24.81 14.69
N PRO A 100 -15.85 -25.97 15.24
CA PRO A 100 -15.37 -26.06 16.61
C PRO A 100 -13.93 -25.53 16.74
N ASP A 101 -13.73 -24.83 17.85
CA ASP A 101 -12.49 -24.62 18.62
C ASP A 101 -11.28 -23.87 17.99
N LEU A 102 -11.09 -22.64 18.45
CA LEU A 102 -9.86 -22.31 19.21
C LEU A 102 -10.15 -21.23 20.27
N LEU A 103 -10.86 -21.62 21.32
CA LEU A 103 -10.97 -20.85 22.57
C LEU A 103 -10.16 -21.61 23.63
N VAL A 104 -8.92 -21.18 23.87
CA VAL A 104 -8.13 -21.64 25.03
C VAL A 104 -7.96 -20.47 25.98
N ASN A 105 -8.61 -20.55 27.14
CA ASN A 105 -8.42 -19.71 28.34
C ASN A 105 -8.70 -18.20 28.24
N GLY A 106 -9.71 -17.77 27.49
CA GLY A 106 -10.36 -16.45 27.72
C GLY A 106 -9.47 -15.21 27.60
N GLN A 107 -8.33 -15.29 26.90
CA GLN A 107 -7.44 -14.16 26.61
C GLN A 107 -7.38 -13.96 25.09
N TYR A 108 -7.67 -12.74 24.64
CA TYR A 108 -7.55 -12.35 23.23
C TYR A 108 -6.06 -12.34 22.85
N GLN A 109 -5.65 -13.25 21.97
CA GLN A 109 -4.32 -13.18 21.35
C GLN A 109 -4.40 -12.35 20.06
N PRO A 110 -3.42 -11.49 19.76
CA PRO A 110 -3.27 -10.86 18.45
C PRO A 110 -2.88 -11.94 17.44
N GLY A 111 -3.87 -12.69 16.95
CA GLY A 111 -3.72 -13.74 15.97
C GLY A 111 -4.31 -13.30 14.63
N ARG A 112 -3.59 -13.61 13.55
CA ARG A 112 -4.00 -13.43 12.14
C ARG A 112 -5.46 -13.89 11.98
N GLN A 113 -6.37 -12.96 11.71
CA GLN A 113 -7.73 -13.34 11.37
C GLN A 113 -7.74 -13.83 9.92
N ARG A 114 -8.15 -15.08 9.69
CA ARG A 114 -8.36 -15.65 8.35
C ARG A 114 -9.77 -15.32 7.90
N LEU A 115 -9.91 -14.38 6.99
CA LEU A 115 -11.18 -14.13 6.31
C LEU A 115 -11.20 -14.86 4.96
N THR A 116 -12.17 -15.76 4.80
CA THR A 116 -12.48 -16.43 3.52
C THR A 116 -13.76 -15.81 3.00
N VAL A 117 -13.71 -15.14 1.84
CA VAL A 117 -14.88 -14.51 1.20
C VAL A 117 -15.22 -15.27 -0.08
N THR A 118 -16.15 -16.21 0.02
CA THR A 118 -16.72 -16.91 -1.15
C THR A 118 -17.92 -16.16 -1.70
N GLY A 119 -17.84 -15.72 -2.95
CA GLY A 119 -18.96 -15.17 -3.74
C GLY A 119 -18.50 -14.20 -4.83
N ALA A 120 -18.91 -14.44 -6.08
CA ALA A 120 -18.64 -13.53 -7.19
C ALA A 120 -19.41 -12.21 -7.00
N GLY A 121 -18.74 -11.08 -7.27
CA GLY A 121 -19.38 -9.75 -7.24
C GLY A 121 -19.57 -9.12 -5.85
N LYS A 122 -18.90 -9.63 -4.80
CA LYS A 122 -18.87 -8.96 -3.49
C LYS A 122 -17.72 -7.97 -3.43
N VAL A 123 -18.00 -6.75 -2.94
CA VAL A 123 -16.97 -5.73 -2.66
C VAL A 123 -16.63 -5.80 -1.19
N PHE A 124 -15.40 -6.19 -0.87
CA PHE A 124 -14.92 -6.14 0.51
C PHE A 124 -14.46 -4.72 0.86
N ARG A 125 -15.01 -4.17 1.95
CA ARG A 125 -14.60 -2.87 2.50
C ARG A 125 -14.16 -3.07 3.95
N PRO A 126 -12.85 -3.08 4.24
CA PRO A 126 -12.40 -3.10 5.62
C PRO A 126 -12.77 -1.78 6.29
N VAL A 127 -13.57 -1.84 7.34
CA VAL A 127 -13.82 -0.69 8.22
C VAL A 127 -12.76 -0.72 9.32
N PRO A 128 -11.86 0.28 9.41
CA PRO A 128 -10.90 0.32 10.49
C PRO A 128 -11.66 0.52 11.80
N THR A 129 -11.45 -0.40 12.75
CA THR A 129 -11.94 -0.21 14.11
C THR A 129 -10.96 0.69 14.84
N PRO A 130 -11.40 1.81 15.44
CA PRO A 130 -10.53 2.61 16.30
C PRO A 130 -9.88 1.71 17.37
N GLY A 131 -8.54 1.66 17.39
CA GLY A 131 -7.77 0.86 18.34
C GLY A 131 -7.28 -0.50 17.85
N TYR A 132 -7.63 -0.96 16.64
CA TYR A 132 -7.01 -2.15 16.05
C TYR A 132 -5.68 -1.80 15.39
N THR A 133 -4.60 -2.43 15.84
CA THR A 133 -3.22 -2.24 15.35
C THR A 133 -2.64 -3.51 14.68
N GLY A 134 -3.47 -4.53 14.49
CA GLY A 134 -3.04 -5.79 13.85
C GLY A 134 -3.14 -5.74 12.32
N PRO A 135 -2.43 -6.63 11.61
CA PRO A 135 -2.65 -6.83 10.18
C PRO A 135 -4.03 -7.50 9.95
N LEU A 136 -4.75 -7.06 8.90
CA LEU A 136 -5.97 -7.72 8.43
C LEU A 136 -5.61 -8.64 7.26
N VAL A 137 -5.63 -9.95 7.47
CA VAL A 137 -5.28 -10.94 6.44
C VAL A 137 -6.55 -11.42 5.73
N ILE A 138 -6.67 -11.15 4.44
CA ILE A 138 -7.74 -11.67 3.59
C ILE A 138 -7.14 -12.78 2.74
N ILE A 139 -7.72 -13.98 2.80
CA ILE A 139 -7.06 -15.18 2.24
C ILE A 139 -7.69 -15.59 0.91
N GLU A 140 -9.00 -15.42 0.73
CA GLU A 140 -9.68 -15.77 -0.53
C GLU A 140 -10.82 -14.78 -0.81
N SER A 141 -10.90 -14.29 -2.06
CA SER A 141 -12.02 -13.48 -2.55
C SER A 141 -12.34 -13.87 -4.00
N LEU A 142 -13.62 -14.13 -4.28
CA LEU A 142 -14.14 -14.26 -5.65
C LEU A 142 -14.68 -12.92 -6.20
N GLY A 143 -14.45 -11.82 -5.48
CA GLY A 143 -14.91 -10.46 -5.79
C GLY A 143 -13.76 -9.46 -5.91
N SER A 144 -14.06 -8.25 -6.38
CA SER A 144 -13.10 -7.15 -6.38
C SER A 144 -12.86 -6.65 -4.96
N MET A 145 -11.60 -6.36 -4.63
CA MET A 145 -11.23 -5.79 -3.34
C MET A 145 -11.02 -4.29 -3.49
N THR A 146 -11.68 -3.48 -2.65
CA THR A 146 -11.41 -2.05 -2.55
C THR A 146 -10.84 -1.75 -1.18
N VAL A 147 -9.63 -1.21 -1.12
CA VAL A 147 -9.05 -0.66 0.11
C VAL A 147 -9.36 0.85 0.11
N PRO A 148 -10.36 1.31 0.88
CA PRO A 148 -10.79 2.70 0.84
C PRO A 148 -9.77 3.64 1.49
N LEU A 149 -9.90 4.93 1.20
CA LEU A 149 -9.09 5.99 1.78
C LEU A 149 -9.41 6.10 3.26
N LEU A 150 -8.43 5.68 4.06
CA LEU A 150 -8.47 5.82 5.49
C LEU A 150 -7.37 6.82 5.84
N ASN A 151 -7.75 7.92 6.50
CA ASN A 151 -6.80 8.84 7.15
C ASN A 151 -6.15 8.18 8.38
N SER A 152 -5.94 6.87 8.34
CA SER A 152 -5.34 6.10 9.42
C SER A 152 -3.86 5.93 9.14
N THR A 153 -3.05 6.01 10.19
CA THR A 153 -1.63 5.64 10.17
C THR A 153 -1.41 4.12 10.20
N ALA A 154 -2.48 3.32 10.19
CA ALA A 154 -2.37 1.87 10.23
C ALA A 154 -1.89 1.33 8.88
N THR A 155 -0.96 0.38 8.93
CA THR A 155 -0.52 -0.37 7.76
C THR A 155 -1.51 -1.46 7.42
N PHE A 156 -1.98 -1.51 6.18
CA PHE A 156 -2.86 -2.58 5.68
C PHE A 156 -2.02 -3.63 4.98
N VAL A 157 -2.03 -4.86 5.48
CA VAL A 157 -1.25 -5.97 4.92
C VAL A 157 -2.18 -7.03 4.37
N VAL A 158 -2.22 -7.18 3.05
CA VAL A 158 -2.90 -8.27 2.35
C VAL A 158 -1.85 -9.31 1.99
N GLN A 159 -2.04 -10.54 2.47
CA GLN A 159 -1.05 -11.60 2.34
C GLN A 159 -1.72 -12.91 1.92
N ASP A 160 -1.07 -13.66 1.02
CA ASP A 160 -1.52 -14.99 0.58
C ASP A 160 -2.95 -14.99 -0.03
N LEU A 161 -3.30 -13.92 -0.75
CA LEU A 161 -4.61 -13.75 -1.37
C LEU A 161 -4.61 -14.23 -2.82
N THR A 162 -5.57 -15.07 -3.19
CA THR A 162 -5.86 -15.42 -4.60
C THR A 162 -7.21 -14.86 -5.05
N ILE A 163 -7.23 -14.18 -6.21
CA ILE A 163 -8.44 -13.64 -6.85
C ILE A 163 -8.50 -14.12 -8.31
N GLN A 164 -9.62 -14.71 -8.73
CA GLN A 164 -9.81 -15.19 -10.10
C GLN A 164 -11.25 -15.04 -10.58
N GLY A 165 -11.45 -15.04 -11.89
CA GLY A 165 -12.79 -15.16 -12.51
C GLY A 165 -13.66 -13.91 -12.42
N LEU A 166 -13.03 -12.73 -12.37
CA LEU A 166 -13.75 -11.45 -12.42
C LEU A 166 -13.97 -11.00 -13.88
N ASP A 167 -14.73 -9.92 -14.04
CA ASP A 167 -14.82 -9.24 -15.33
C ASP A 167 -13.42 -8.69 -15.70
N PRO A 168 -12.86 -9.05 -16.88
CA PRO A 168 -11.55 -8.60 -17.31
C PRO A 168 -11.43 -7.08 -17.46
N SER A 169 -12.55 -6.35 -17.53
CA SER A 169 -12.59 -4.89 -17.59
C SER A 169 -12.44 -4.20 -16.23
N GLN A 170 -12.64 -4.93 -15.13
CA GLN A 170 -12.58 -4.40 -13.76
C GLN A 170 -11.28 -4.80 -13.05
N PRO A 171 -10.72 -3.93 -12.20
CA PRO A 171 -9.54 -4.28 -11.42
C PRO A 171 -9.86 -5.36 -10.39
N CYS A 172 -8.93 -6.32 -10.20
CA CYS A 172 -9.04 -7.28 -9.10
C CYS A 172 -8.91 -6.58 -7.76
N ILE A 173 -7.93 -5.67 -7.66
CA ILE A 173 -7.61 -4.95 -6.43
C ILE A 173 -7.55 -3.47 -6.76
N GLN A 174 -8.35 -2.68 -6.08
CA GLN A 174 -8.26 -1.23 -6.08
C GLN A 174 -7.69 -0.76 -4.75
N VAL A 175 -6.50 -0.15 -4.80
CA VAL A 175 -5.83 0.41 -3.64
C VAL A 175 -6.03 1.90 -3.63
N GLN A 176 -6.67 2.42 -2.60
CA GLN A 176 -6.86 3.85 -2.42
C GLN A 176 -6.58 4.26 -0.98
N ALA A 177 -5.38 3.98 -0.46
CA ALA A 177 -5.05 4.19 0.95
C ALA A 177 -3.56 4.48 1.16
N HIS A 178 -3.19 4.86 2.39
CA HIS A 178 -1.80 4.99 2.82
C HIS A 178 -1.29 3.68 3.43
N SER A 179 0.02 3.43 3.29
CA SER A 179 0.73 2.33 3.93
C SER A 179 0.10 0.95 3.66
N VAL A 180 0.05 0.55 2.40
CA VAL A 180 -0.53 -0.74 1.98
C VAL A 180 0.58 -1.69 1.55
N VAL A 181 0.52 -2.94 2.01
CA VAL A 181 1.41 -4.02 1.61
C VAL A 181 0.56 -5.14 1.00
N LEU A 182 0.81 -5.47 -0.26
CA LEU A 182 0.30 -6.64 -0.95
C LEU A 182 1.46 -7.64 -1.08
N GLU A 183 1.38 -8.77 -0.40
CA GLU A 183 2.46 -9.77 -0.36
C GLU A 183 1.93 -11.14 -0.77
N ARG A 184 2.58 -11.81 -1.72
CA ARG A 184 2.13 -13.11 -2.23
C ARG A 184 0.67 -13.10 -2.70
N VAL A 185 0.30 -12.04 -3.39
CA VAL A 185 -1.02 -11.92 -4.01
C VAL A 185 -0.98 -12.53 -5.40
N VAL A 186 -1.99 -13.35 -5.72
CA VAL A 186 -2.17 -13.95 -7.04
C VAL A 186 -3.49 -13.46 -7.63
N THR A 187 -3.44 -12.84 -8.81
CA THR A 187 -4.67 -12.50 -9.55
C THR A 187 -4.65 -13.12 -10.94
N ALA A 188 -5.79 -13.63 -11.39
CA ALA A 188 -5.97 -14.06 -12.77
C ALA A 188 -7.33 -13.64 -13.35
N ASP A 189 -7.37 -13.45 -14.66
CA ASP A 189 -8.62 -13.27 -15.41
C ASP A 189 -9.38 -11.98 -15.02
N CYS A 190 -8.64 -10.89 -14.71
CA CYS A 190 -9.15 -9.57 -14.31
C CYS A 190 -8.17 -8.44 -14.67
N ALA A 191 -8.52 -7.16 -14.47
CA ALA A 191 -7.59 -6.03 -14.68
C ALA A 191 -6.65 -5.79 -13.48
N GLY A 192 -5.92 -6.82 -13.03
CA GLY A 192 -4.80 -6.71 -12.08
C GLY A 192 -5.01 -5.77 -10.88
N VAL A 193 -4.05 -4.88 -10.62
CA VAL A 193 -4.07 -3.92 -9.51
C VAL A 193 -4.17 -2.49 -10.00
N ASP A 194 -5.07 -1.71 -9.41
CA ASP A 194 -5.29 -0.30 -9.68
C ASP A 194 -5.03 0.52 -8.40
N VAL A 195 -3.85 1.13 -8.33
CA VAL A 195 -3.42 1.99 -7.22
C VAL A 195 -3.76 3.43 -7.57
N ARG A 196 -4.64 4.03 -6.76
CA ARG A 196 -5.09 5.40 -6.94
C ARG A 196 -4.89 6.20 -5.67
N ARG A 197 -4.41 7.45 -5.77
CA ARG A 197 -4.33 8.37 -4.61
C ARG A 197 -3.76 7.69 -3.34
N ALA A 198 -2.60 7.06 -3.47
CA ALA A 198 -2.04 6.16 -2.48
C ALA A 198 -0.59 6.51 -2.17
N VAL A 199 -0.19 6.33 -0.93
CA VAL A 199 1.16 6.65 -0.44
C VAL A 199 1.71 5.43 0.26
N ASP A 200 3.00 5.13 0.07
CA ASP A 200 3.69 4.00 0.71
C ASP A 200 3.03 2.64 0.39
N VAL A 201 2.82 2.37 -0.90
CA VAL A 201 2.29 1.08 -1.37
C VAL A 201 3.44 0.13 -1.68
N GLN A 202 3.41 -1.08 -1.13
CA GLN A 202 4.37 -2.15 -1.41
C GLN A 202 3.66 -3.33 -2.04
N ILE A 203 4.14 -3.81 -3.19
CA ILE A 203 3.67 -5.03 -3.85
C ILE A 203 4.87 -5.98 -3.95
N ILE A 204 4.82 -7.11 -3.26
CA ILE A 204 5.97 -7.99 -3.04
C ILE A 204 5.60 -9.44 -3.34
N ASP A 205 6.50 -10.18 -4.00
CA ASP A 205 6.39 -11.62 -4.23
C ASP A 205 5.04 -12.05 -4.84
N SER A 206 4.45 -11.19 -5.68
CA SER A 206 3.09 -11.34 -6.20
C SER A 206 3.08 -11.77 -7.67
N LEU A 207 1.97 -12.36 -8.11
CA LEU A 207 1.74 -12.80 -9.49
C LEU A 207 0.44 -12.20 -10.02
N PHE A 208 0.53 -11.39 -11.07
CA PHE A 208 -0.63 -10.87 -11.78
C PHE A 208 -0.63 -11.46 -13.18
N ALA A 209 -1.65 -12.25 -13.52
CA ALA A 209 -1.70 -13.00 -14.75
C ALA A 209 -3.00 -12.79 -15.54
N ARG A 210 -2.95 -12.99 -16.86
CA ARG A 210 -4.13 -13.19 -17.74
C ARG A 210 -5.21 -12.12 -17.60
N GLY A 211 -4.85 -10.85 -17.76
CA GLY A 211 -5.79 -9.73 -17.61
C GLY A 211 -5.85 -8.80 -18.81
N THR A 212 -6.69 -7.77 -18.71
CA THR A 212 -6.57 -6.62 -19.65
C THR A 212 -5.38 -5.74 -19.31
N ARG A 213 -4.99 -5.66 -18.03
CA ARG A 213 -3.92 -4.80 -17.48
C ARG A 213 -3.31 -5.44 -16.23
N GLY A 214 -2.02 -5.25 -16.00
CA GLY A 214 -1.31 -5.78 -14.83
C GLY A 214 -1.31 -4.85 -13.63
N LEU A 215 -0.67 -3.69 -13.73
CA LEU A 215 -0.59 -2.68 -12.69
C LEU A 215 -0.87 -1.29 -13.25
N TRP A 216 -1.77 -0.57 -12.59
CA TRP A 216 -2.10 0.81 -12.94
C TRP A 216 -1.85 1.74 -11.76
N LEU A 217 -0.96 2.70 -11.94
CA LEU A 217 -0.67 3.75 -10.94
C LEU A 217 -1.24 5.09 -11.43
N ARG A 218 -2.21 5.63 -10.70
CA ARG A 218 -2.92 6.86 -11.08
C ARG A 218 -3.13 7.82 -9.92
N GLY A 219 -2.48 8.98 -10.01
CA GLY A 219 -2.95 10.14 -9.27
C GLY A 219 -4.19 10.75 -9.91
N GLU A 220 -5.06 11.34 -9.12
CA GLU A 220 -6.31 11.99 -9.59
C GLU A 220 -6.29 13.50 -9.32
N GLY A 221 -6.99 14.29 -10.12
CA GLY A 221 -7.21 15.71 -9.81
C GLY A 221 -6.06 16.67 -10.15
N PRO A 222 -6.33 17.99 -10.04
CA PRO A 222 -5.40 19.05 -10.45
C PRO A 222 -4.28 19.34 -9.43
N SER A 223 -4.27 18.65 -8.29
CA SER A 223 -3.45 19.05 -7.14
C SER A 223 -1.96 18.90 -7.43
N GLY A 224 -1.17 19.86 -6.91
CA GLY A 224 0.29 19.90 -7.02
C GLY A 224 1.01 18.70 -6.39
N LEU A 225 2.34 18.81 -6.35
CA LEU A 225 3.30 17.70 -6.36
C LEU A 225 3.17 16.67 -5.24
N ASP A 226 2.59 17.06 -4.10
CA ASP A 226 2.44 16.23 -2.89
C ASP A 226 0.99 16.20 -2.39
N GLY A 227 0.03 16.47 -3.29
CA GLY A 227 -1.38 16.46 -2.94
C GLY A 227 -1.87 15.07 -2.52
N PRO A 228 -2.95 14.99 -1.74
CA PRO A 228 -3.57 13.73 -1.29
C PRO A 228 -4.07 12.84 -2.43
N ASN A 229 -3.93 13.30 -3.67
CA ASN A 229 -4.32 12.57 -4.85
C ASN A 229 -3.14 12.04 -5.68
N SER A 230 -1.91 12.15 -5.18
CA SER A 230 -0.72 11.59 -5.84
C SER A 230 -0.55 10.09 -5.53
N VAL A 231 0.26 9.40 -6.33
CA VAL A 231 0.76 8.05 -6.02
C VAL A 231 2.24 8.17 -5.70
N THR A 232 2.61 8.02 -4.43
CA THR A 232 3.99 8.27 -4.00
C THR A 232 4.59 7.12 -3.21
N HIS A 233 5.92 7.00 -3.24
CA HIS A 233 6.69 6.01 -2.48
C HIS A 233 6.19 4.57 -2.68
N THR A 234 5.87 4.23 -3.93
CA THR A 234 5.38 2.90 -4.27
C THR A 234 6.54 1.99 -4.67
N ARG A 235 6.63 0.82 -4.04
CA ARG A 235 7.64 -0.20 -4.33
C ARG A 235 6.99 -1.47 -4.84
N ILE A 236 7.46 -1.95 -5.99
CA ILE A 236 7.08 -3.23 -6.58
C ILE A 236 8.34 -4.09 -6.62
N ALA A 237 8.35 -5.19 -5.88
CA ALA A 237 9.52 -6.03 -5.71
C ALA A 237 9.22 -7.51 -5.96
N SER A 238 10.14 -8.22 -6.62
CA SER A 238 10.04 -9.68 -6.83
C SER A 238 8.68 -10.13 -7.39
N THR A 239 8.05 -9.29 -8.21
CA THR A 239 6.67 -9.48 -8.67
C THR A 239 6.67 -9.86 -10.15
N ARG A 240 5.76 -10.74 -10.55
CA ARG A 240 5.59 -11.19 -11.94
C ARG A 240 4.27 -10.70 -12.53
N PHE A 241 4.36 -10.16 -13.75
CA PHE A 241 3.25 -9.80 -14.61
C PHE A 241 3.31 -10.71 -15.84
N GLU A 242 2.22 -11.42 -16.17
CA GLU A 242 2.21 -12.28 -17.36
C GLU A 242 0.86 -12.37 -18.09
N GLY A 243 0.91 -12.51 -19.42
CA GLY A 243 -0.26 -12.87 -20.23
C GLY A 243 -1.32 -11.76 -20.33
N PHE A 244 -0.93 -10.49 -20.24
CA PHE A 244 -1.86 -9.37 -20.43
C PHE A 244 -2.09 -9.04 -21.91
N ILE A 245 -3.30 -8.56 -22.22
CA ILE A 245 -3.69 -8.10 -23.57
C ILE A 245 -3.35 -6.60 -23.77
N GLY A 246 -3.29 -5.82 -22.69
CA GLY A 246 -2.91 -4.41 -22.70
C GLY A 246 -1.50 -4.19 -22.14
N PRO A 247 -1.07 -2.92 -22.03
CA PRO A 247 0.18 -2.61 -21.33
C PRO A 247 0.16 -3.18 -19.91
N GLU A 248 1.29 -3.79 -19.54
CA GLU A 248 1.38 -4.55 -18.29
C GLU A 248 1.47 -3.61 -17.10
N VAL A 249 2.30 -2.57 -17.21
CA VAL A 249 2.41 -1.52 -16.20
C VAL A 249 2.16 -0.15 -16.81
N ILE A 250 1.20 0.60 -16.26
CA ILE A 250 0.89 1.97 -16.70
C ILE A 250 1.03 2.94 -15.53
N LEU A 251 1.81 4.00 -15.75
CA LEU A 251 1.82 5.19 -14.89
C LEU A 251 1.21 6.35 -15.67
N VAL A 252 0.14 6.96 -15.13
CA VAL A 252 -0.65 7.97 -15.87
C VAL A 252 -0.53 9.38 -15.30
N SER A 253 -0.34 9.56 -14.00
CA SER A 253 -0.39 10.91 -13.41
C SER A 253 0.09 10.93 -11.98
N HIS A 254 0.77 12.02 -11.58
CA HIS A 254 1.23 12.32 -10.22
C HIS A 254 1.96 11.15 -9.52
N GLY A 255 2.88 10.50 -10.24
CA GLY A 255 3.72 9.42 -9.71
C GLY A 255 5.06 9.96 -9.20
N LEU A 256 5.38 9.76 -7.92
CA LEU A 256 6.67 10.17 -7.34
C LEU A 256 7.34 9.04 -6.59
N GLY A 257 8.60 8.76 -6.90
CA GLY A 257 9.39 7.78 -6.14
C GLY A 257 8.84 6.36 -6.29
N ILE A 258 8.66 5.92 -7.53
CA ILE A 258 8.16 4.59 -7.86
C ILE A 258 9.34 3.68 -8.17
N VAL A 259 9.45 2.55 -7.49
CA VAL A 259 10.58 1.62 -7.65
C VAL A 259 10.09 0.25 -8.08
N PHE A 260 10.60 -0.23 -9.22
CA PHE A 260 10.47 -1.62 -9.69
C PHE A 260 11.81 -2.34 -9.44
N ASP A 261 11.78 -3.42 -8.67
CA ASP A 261 12.97 -4.10 -8.15
C ASP A 261 12.83 -5.62 -8.34
N ARG A 262 13.60 -6.22 -9.25
CA ARG A 262 13.44 -7.66 -9.60
C ARG A 262 12.03 -8.03 -10.08
N VAL A 263 11.46 -7.20 -10.93
CA VAL A 263 10.16 -7.47 -11.55
C VAL A 263 10.37 -8.34 -12.80
N VAL A 264 9.38 -9.18 -13.11
CA VAL A 264 9.33 -9.95 -14.34
C VAL A 264 8.06 -9.54 -15.07
N VAL A 265 8.18 -9.10 -16.32
CA VAL A 265 7.06 -8.63 -17.15
C VAL A 265 7.08 -9.46 -18.43
N GLN A 266 6.03 -10.25 -18.67
CA GLN A 266 5.96 -11.21 -19.77
C GLN A 266 4.63 -11.13 -20.50
N GLY A 267 4.56 -10.32 -21.55
CA GLY A 267 3.33 -10.01 -22.25
C GLY A 267 3.40 -10.24 -23.73
N ASN A 268 2.31 -10.75 -24.28
CA ASN A 268 2.18 -10.89 -25.73
C ASN A 268 1.71 -9.60 -26.40
N HIS A 269 1.30 -8.58 -25.63
CA HIS A 269 0.64 -7.39 -26.15
C HIS A 269 0.98 -6.15 -25.33
N GLY A 270 1.17 -5.03 -26.03
CA GLY A 270 1.41 -3.72 -25.40
C GLY A 270 2.82 -3.54 -24.85
N ALA A 271 3.00 -2.40 -24.15
CA ALA A 271 4.28 -2.05 -23.56
C ALA A 271 4.45 -2.72 -22.19
N ALA A 272 5.65 -3.20 -21.89
CA ALA A 272 5.98 -3.72 -20.56
C ALA A 272 5.80 -2.64 -19.48
N LEU A 273 6.33 -1.44 -19.74
CA LEU A 273 6.16 -0.26 -18.92
C LEU A 273 5.80 0.93 -19.79
N ARG A 274 4.66 1.57 -19.49
CA ARG A 274 4.23 2.80 -20.15
C ARG A 274 4.13 3.92 -19.14
N VAL A 275 4.91 4.97 -19.35
CA VAL A 275 4.77 6.23 -18.63
C VAL A 275 4.06 7.22 -19.55
N GLN A 276 2.95 7.78 -19.11
CA GLN A 276 2.22 8.79 -19.87
C GLN A 276 1.61 9.80 -18.91
N ARG A 277 1.31 11.01 -19.40
CA ARG A 277 0.47 11.94 -18.65
C ARG A 277 -0.99 11.71 -19.01
N SER A 278 -1.88 11.90 -18.04
CA SER A 278 -3.32 11.97 -18.33
C SER A 278 -3.60 13.14 -19.26
N ALA A 279 -4.45 12.93 -20.27
CA ALA A 279 -4.94 14.02 -21.12
C ALA A 279 -5.71 15.07 -20.29
N ASP A 280 -6.37 14.63 -19.22
CA ASP A 280 -7.12 15.50 -18.32
C ASP A 280 -6.20 16.34 -17.41
N TRP A 281 -4.97 15.89 -17.20
CA TRP A 281 -4.00 16.49 -16.27
C TRP A 281 -2.63 16.65 -16.93
N PRO A 282 -2.50 17.52 -17.96
CA PRO A 282 -1.25 17.67 -18.71
C PRO A 282 -0.09 18.23 -17.87
N SER A 283 -0.42 18.89 -16.75
CA SER A 283 0.51 19.40 -15.74
C SER A 283 0.91 18.34 -14.69
N ALA A 284 0.43 17.10 -14.79
CA ALA A 284 0.80 16.04 -13.88
C ALA A 284 2.32 15.80 -13.92
N ARG A 285 2.95 15.89 -12.75
CA ARG A 285 4.37 15.59 -12.58
C ARG A 285 4.54 14.09 -12.39
N ILE A 286 5.54 13.52 -13.05
CA ILE A 286 5.92 12.12 -12.90
C ILE A 286 7.43 12.10 -12.75
N GLU A 287 7.94 11.68 -11.61
CA GLU A 287 9.37 11.74 -11.31
C GLU A 287 9.84 10.63 -10.38
N GLY A 288 11.15 10.36 -10.38
CA GLY A 288 11.75 9.36 -9.50
C GLY A 288 11.28 7.94 -9.78
N ILE A 289 11.05 7.60 -11.05
CA ILE A 289 10.76 6.21 -11.44
C ILE A 289 12.11 5.49 -11.60
N VAL A 290 12.30 4.43 -10.83
CA VAL A 290 13.49 3.58 -10.90
C VAL A 290 13.07 2.17 -11.27
N VAL A 291 13.66 1.62 -12.32
CA VAL A 291 13.49 0.23 -12.72
C VAL A 291 14.85 -0.44 -12.60
N ARG A 292 14.95 -1.43 -11.71
CA ARG A 292 16.20 -2.15 -11.49
C ARG A 292 16.06 -3.66 -11.40
N ASP A 293 17.11 -4.34 -11.83
CA ASP A 293 17.24 -5.82 -11.80
C ASP A 293 16.03 -6.54 -12.41
N THR A 294 15.35 -5.88 -13.34
CA THR A 294 14.04 -6.27 -13.85
C THR A 294 14.20 -6.89 -15.22
N TRP A 295 13.45 -7.96 -15.46
CA TRP A 295 13.38 -8.61 -16.76
C TRP A 295 12.04 -8.27 -17.42
N MET A 296 12.05 -7.81 -18.67
CA MET A 296 10.81 -7.62 -19.42
C MET A 296 10.92 -8.17 -20.84
N GLU A 297 9.90 -8.90 -21.25
CA GLU A 297 9.69 -9.39 -22.61
C GLU A 297 8.26 -9.03 -23.00
N ALA A 298 8.11 -8.05 -23.88
CA ALA A 298 6.80 -7.59 -24.34
C ALA A 298 6.80 -7.40 -25.86
N ASN A 299 5.97 -8.16 -26.58
CA ASN A 299 5.88 -8.08 -28.04
C ASN A 299 5.38 -6.72 -28.56
N GLY A 300 4.72 -5.92 -27.71
CA GLY A 300 4.20 -4.60 -28.08
C GLY A 300 5.14 -3.44 -27.72
N GLY A 301 6.37 -3.73 -27.32
CA GLY A 301 7.43 -2.77 -27.00
C GLY A 301 7.88 -2.84 -25.55
N GLY A 302 9.14 -2.52 -25.34
CA GLY A 302 9.78 -2.47 -24.04
C GLY A 302 9.28 -1.38 -23.07
N ILE A 303 10.21 -0.55 -22.60
CA ILE A 303 9.91 0.64 -21.79
C ILE A 303 9.54 1.78 -22.74
N ILE A 304 8.30 2.26 -22.67
CA ILE A 304 7.84 3.45 -23.37
C ILE A 304 7.79 4.60 -22.37
N ASP A 305 8.83 5.44 -22.41
CA ASP A 305 8.97 6.64 -21.59
C ASP A 305 9.17 7.89 -22.45
N PRO A 306 8.08 8.51 -22.95
CA PRO A 306 8.16 9.75 -23.72
C PRO A 306 8.56 10.96 -22.86
N LEU A 307 8.60 10.82 -21.53
CA LEU A 307 8.91 11.91 -20.61
C LEU A 307 10.39 11.94 -20.20
N GLY A 308 11.13 10.84 -20.40
CA GLY A 308 12.55 10.72 -20.03
C GLY A 308 12.76 10.74 -18.51
N VAL A 309 11.80 10.22 -17.75
CA VAL A 309 11.78 10.24 -16.26
C VAL A 309 12.10 8.88 -15.64
N VAL A 310 12.23 7.83 -16.45
CA VAL A 310 12.55 6.48 -16.01
C VAL A 310 14.06 6.29 -15.97
N ARG A 311 14.57 5.99 -14.78
CA ARG A 311 15.95 5.56 -14.57
C ARG A 311 16.01 4.04 -14.59
N VAL A 312 16.84 3.49 -15.47
CA VAL A 312 16.95 2.05 -15.74
C VAL A 312 18.32 1.54 -15.26
N GLU A 313 18.34 0.47 -14.46
CA GLU A 313 19.57 -0.14 -13.90
C GLU A 313 19.50 -1.67 -13.99
N GLY A 314 20.43 -2.34 -14.70
CA GLY A 314 20.45 -3.82 -14.70
C GLY A 314 19.19 -4.48 -15.29
N VAL A 315 18.58 -3.83 -16.28
CA VAL A 315 17.36 -4.31 -16.94
C VAL A 315 17.72 -5.18 -18.16
N THR A 316 17.08 -6.35 -18.28
CA THR A 316 17.40 -7.37 -19.32
C THR A 316 16.15 -7.89 -20.02
N GLY A 317 16.27 -8.35 -21.28
CA GLY A 317 15.13 -8.83 -22.07
C GLY A 317 15.17 -8.36 -23.53
N THR A 318 14.12 -8.68 -24.29
CA THR A 318 13.92 -8.22 -25.67
C THR A 318 12.92 -7.06 -25.66
N TRP A 319 13.34 -5.91 -26.22
CA TRP A 319 12.63 -4.63 -26.17
C TRP A 319 12.35 -4.09 -27.56
#